data_AF-A0A838W1W0-F1
#
_entry.id   AF-A0A838W1W0-F1
#
_cell.length_a   1.000
_cell.length_b   1.000
_cell.length_c   1.000
_cell.angle_alpha   90.00
_cell.angle_beta   90.00
_cell.angle_gamma   90.00
#
_symmetry.space_group_name_H-M   'P 1'
#
loop_
_entity.id
_entity.type
_entity.pdbx_description
1 polymer ?
#
loop_
_entity_poly.entity_id
_entity_poly.type
_entity_poly.pdbx_seq_one_letter_code
_entity_poly.pdbx_strand_id
1 'polypeptide(L)'
;ITGIPKILIPTTFGTGAEMTTYAVVSFNHKKKLLQDEAFLADTAIIDPYFLPGTPFNIVRNSACDAAAQASEGYDSKLANPLTKLFCKEAFDILENAIINDKPELLPYGAMLSGIGFGNSSTTLGHALSYVFSNEGVPHGYSLSSCTTVAHKFNNSQYYERFKKICQKLKFEPLSLKQPLDQAADVIMPDRGHLDNNPIEVTKQDIVKCLDDIVIKNPLA
;
A
#
# COMPACT_ATOMS: atom_id res chain seq x y z
N ILE A 1 -24.29 -8.75 9.76
CA ILE A 1 -24.12 -8.04 8.48
C ILE A 1 -25.02 -6.83 8.53
N THR A 2 -24.44 -5.66 8.74
CA THR A 2 -25.13 -4.38 8.92
C THR A 2 -25.06 -3.58 7.60
N GLY A 3 -26.09 -2.81 7.29
CA GLY A 3 -26.14 -1.96 6.09
C GLY A 3 -26.95 -2.51 4.92
N ILE A 4 -27.02 -1.72 3.85
CA ILE A 4 -27.67 -2.12 2.58
C ILE A 4 -26.78 -3.20 1.90
N PRO A 5 -27.35 -4.24 1.27
CA PRO A 5 -26.58 -5.23 0.52
C PRO A 5 -25.70 -4.57 -0.56
N LYS A 6 -24.42 -4.98 -0.64
CA LYS A 6 -23.40 -4.41 -1.54
C LYS A 6 -22.71 -5.50 -2.35
N ILE A 7 -22.68 -5.30 -3.66
CA ILE A 7 -21.85 -6.08 -4.59
C ILE A 7 -20.72 -5.16 -5.07
N LEU A 8 -19.47 -5.55 -4.83
CA LEU A 8 -18.29 -4.82 -5.30
C LEU A 8 -17.62 -5.58 -6.44
N ILE A 9 -17.33 -4.86 -7.54
CA ILE A 9 -16.73 -5.41 -8.76
C ILE A 9 -15.49 -4.56 -9.08
N PRO A 10 -14.31 -4.88 -8.52
CA PRO A 10 -13.11 -4.12 -8.80
C PRO A 10 -12.71 -4.24 -10.28
N THR A 11 -12.39 -3.09 -10.88
CA THR A 11 -11.81 -3.00 -12.24
C THR A 11 -10.36 -2.51 -12.23
N THR A 12 -9.82 -2.26 -11.04
CA THR A 12 -8.41 -2.06 -10.76
C THR A 12 -8.02 -3.00 -9.63
N PHE A 13 -6.86 -3.64 -9.76
CA PHE A 13 -6.45 -4.72 -8.86
C PHE A 13 -5.26 -4.25 -8.04
N GLY A 14 -5.58 -3.49 -6.99
CA GLY A 14 -4.57 -2.85 -6.15
C GLY A 14 -5.02 -2.63 -4.71
N THR A 15 -6.17 -1.97 -4.53
CA THR A 15 -6.60 -1.52 -3.19
C THR A 15 -7.10 -2.65 -2.29
N GLY A 16 -7.56 -3.76 -2.87
CA GLY A 16 -8.24 -4.85 -2.14
C GLY A 16 -9.48 -4.38 -1.38
N ALA A 17 -10.01 -3.20 -1.69
CA ALA A 17 -11.05 -2.52 -0.91
C ALA A 17 -12.32 -3.36 -0.79
N GLU A 18 -12.61 -4.20 -1.80
CA GLU A 18 -13.70 -5.15 -1.84
C GLU A 18 -13.65 -6.21 -0.73
N MET A 19 -12.48 -6.38 -0.09
CA MET A 19 -12.23 -7.32 1.00
C MET A 19 -12.05 -6.64 2.37
N THR A 20 -12.30 -5.33 2.48
CA THR A 20 -12.02 -4.57 3.71
C THR A 20 -13.26 -3.93 4.34
N THR A 21 -13.16 -3.59 5.62
CA THR A 21 -14.11 -2.74 6.34
C THR A 21 -13.72 -1.25 6.26
N TYR A 22 -12.92 -0.87 5.26
CA TYR A 22 -12.35 0.47 5.14
C TYR A 22 -13.01 1.26 4.01
N ALA A 23 -13.22 2.55 4.26
CA ALA A 23 -13.61 3.50 3.23
C ALA A 23 -12.72 4.75 3.34
N VAL A 24 -11.97 5.05 2.28
CA VAL A 24 -11.15 6.28 2.22
C VAL A 24 -11.95 7.35 1.49
N VAL A 25 -12.28 8.42 2.20
CA VAL A 25 -13.03 9.57 1.67
C VAL A 25 -12.19 10.84 1.72
N SER A 26 -12.35 11.72 0.73
CA SER A 26 -11.68 13.03 0.71
C SER A 26 -12.64 14.11 1.22
N PHE A 27 -12.23 14.85 2.24
CA PHE A 27 -12.95 16.01 2.75
C PHE A 27 -12.00 17.20 2.83
N ASN A 28 -12.34 18.31 2.17
CA ASN A 28 -11.47 19.50 2.07
C ASN A 28 -10.02 19.18 1.62
N HIS A 29 -9.89 18.35 0.57
CA HIS A 29 -8.60 17.88 0.03
C HIS A 29 -7.74 17.04 0.97
N LYS A 30 -8.29 16.62 2.12
CA LYS A 30 -7.62 15.69 3.03
C LYS A 30 -8.30 14.33 2.97
N LYS A 31 -7.51 13.28 2.72
CA LYS A 31 -7.99 11.90 2.81
C LYS A 31 -8.22 11.54 4.28
N LYS A 32 -9.34 10.90 4.56
CA LYS A 32 -9.68 10.34 5.87
C LYS A 32 -10.12 8.88 5.70
N LEU A 33 -9.54 8.01 6.50
CA LEU A 33 -9.95 6.62 6.61
C LEU A 33 -11.16 6.52 7.55
N LEU A 34 -12.22 5.87 7.08
CA LEU A 34 -13.35 5.43 7.90
C LEU A 34 -13.29 3.90 8.01
N GLN A 35 -13.65 3.37 9.18
CA GLN A 35 -13.71 1.94 9.43
C GLN A 35 -15.07 1.59 10.04
N ASP A 36 -15.80 0.70 9.38
CA ASP A 36 -17.10 0.19 9.84
C ASP A 36 -17.35 -1.20 9.21
N GLU A 37 -17.87 -2.15 9.99
CA GLU A 37 -18.25 -3.47 9.49
C GLU A 37 -19.28 -3.39 8.35
N ALA A 38 -20.11 -2.33 8.34
CA ALA A 38 -21.09 -2.08 7.29
C ALA A 38 -20.48 -1.80 5.92
N PHE A 39 -19.17 -1.49 5.84
CA PHE A 39 -18.47 -1.29 4.57
C PHE A 39 -18.08 -2.59 3.87
N LEU A 40 -18.06 -3.72 4.59
CA LEU A 40 -17.73 -5.01 4.00
C LEU A 40 -18.75 -5.39 2.91
N ALA A 41 -18.25 -5.90 1.78
CA ALA A 41 -19.08 -6.38 0.69
C ALA A 41 -19.86 -7.65 1.09
N ASP A 42 -21.11 -7.74 0.65
CA ASP A 42 -21.89 -8.98 0.72
C ASP A 42 -21.48 -9.96 -0.39
N THR A 43 -20.98 -9.41 -1.51
CA THR A 43 -20.41 -10.18 -2.62
C THR A 43 -19.31 -9.35 -3.29
N ALA A 44 -18.17 -9.97 -3.54
CA ALA A 44 -17.10 -9.39 -4.36
C ALA A 44 -16.90 -10.26 -5.60
N ILE A 45 -16.87 -9.64 -6.78
CA ILE A 45 -16.67 -10.33 -8.08
C ILE A 45 -15.31 -9.90 -8.63
N ILE A 46 -14.32 -10.78 -8.49
CA ILE A 46 -12.94 -10.55 -8.89
C ILE A 46 -12.69 -11.31 -10.19
N ASP A 47 -12.52 -10.58 -11.29
CA ASP A 47 -12.38 -11.19 -12.61
C ASP A 47 -11.27 -10.49 -13.42
N PRO A 48 -10.19 -11.20 -13.84
CA PRO A 48 -9.17 -10.66 -14.72
C PRO A 48 -9.71 -10.15 -16.07
N TYR A 49 -10.95 -10.51 -16.45
CA TYR A 49 -11.64 -9.97 -17.61
C TYR A 49 -11.68 -8.43 -17.64
N PHE A 50 -11.61 -7.76 -16.48
CA PHE A 50 -11.61 -6.29 -16.41
C PHE A 50 -10.23 -5.62 -16.59
N LEU A 51 -9.15 -6.40 -16.77
CA LEU A 51 -7.79 -5.86 -17.00
C LEU A 51 -7.54 -5.28 -18.40
N PRO A 52 -7.99 -5.90 -19.51
CA PRO A 52 -7.70 -5.40 -20.84
C PRO A 52 -8.22 -3.97 -21.04
N GLY A 53 -7.37 -3.10 -21.60
CA GLY A 53 -7.70 -1.70 -21.83
C GLY A 53 -7.43 -0.76 -20.65
N THR A 54 -7.08 -1.28 -19.47
CA THR A 54 -6.60 -0.44 -18.36
C THR A 54 -5.25 0.20 -18.73
N PRO A 55 -5.08 1.53 -18.60
CA PRO A 55 -3.81 2.19 -18.87
C PRO A 55 -2.67 1.62 -18.00
N PHE A 56 -1.49 1.43 -18.60
CA PHE A 56 -0.32 0.84 -17.91
C PHE A 56 0.03 1.58 -16.61
N ASN A 57 -0.10 2.91 -16.59
CA ASN A 57 0.15 3.71 -15.39
C ASN A 57 -0.83 3.36 -14.26
N ILE A 58 -2.09 3.03 -14.55
CA ILE A 58 -3.06 2.59 -13.54
C ILE A 58 -2.67 1.19 -13.05
N VAL A 59 -2.40 0.25 -13.97
CA VAL A 59 -2.00 -1.12 -13.62
C VAL A 59 -0.77 -1.15 -12.71
N ARG A 60 0.30 -0.42 -13.07
CA ARG A 60 1.53 -0.41 -12.25
C ARG A 60 1.31 0.21 -10.87
N ASN A 61 0.49 1.25 -10.76
CA ASN A 61 0.18 1.88 -9.48
C ASN A 61 -0.61 0.92 -8.59
N SER A 62 -1.65 0.28 -9.14
CA SER A 62 -2.44 -0.70 -8.42
C SER A 62 -1.61 -1.91 -7.96
N ALA A 63 -0.78 -2.47 -8.85
CA ALA A 63 0.08 -3.60 -8.50
C ALA A 63 1.10 -3.28 -7.40
N CYS A 64 1.67 -2.07 -7.43
CA CYS A 64 2.60 -1.60 -6.40
C CYS A 64 1.90 -1.41 -5.04
N ASP A 65 0.69 -0.84 -5.05
CA ASP A 65 -0.15 -0.68 -3.85
C ASP A 65 -0.45 -2.04 -3.19
N ALA A 66 -0.93 -3.01 -3.97
CA ALA A 66 -1.19 -4.36 -3.45
C ALA A 66 0.07 -5.03 -2.88
N ALA A 67 1.22 -4.90 -3.55
CA ALA A 67 2.47 -5.49 -3.06
C ALA A 67 2.97 -4.80 -1.78
N ALA A 68 2.77 -3.48 -1.67
CA ALA A 68 3.09 -2.72 -0.46
C ALA A 68 2.19 -3.15 0.69
N GLN A 69 0.88 -3.19 0.49
CA GLN A 69 -0.09 -3.65 1.48
C GLN A 69 0.19 -5.06 1.98
N ALA A 70 0.47 -6.01 1.06
CA ALA A 70 0.78 -7.38 1.41
C ALA A 70 2.05 -7.47 2.27
N SER A 71 3.13 -6.79 1.86
CA SER A 71 4.39 -6.85 2.62
C SER A 71 4.31 -6.10 3.96
N GLU A 72 3.68 -4.93 4.01
CA GLU A 72 3.49 -4.17 5.24
C GLU A 72 2.52 -4.87 6.21
N GLY A 73 1.42 -5.43 5.72
CA GLY A 73 0.48 -6.20 6.53
C GLY A 73 1.11 -7.47 7.13
N TYR A 74 2.10 -8.07 6.44
CA TYR A 74 2.88 -9.15 7.03
C TYR A 74 3.74 -8.69 8.22
N ASP A 75 4.38 -7.52 8.09
CA ASP A 75 5.30 -6.97 9.10
C ASP A 75 4.61 -6.23 10.24
N SER A 76 3.34 -5.88 10.08
CA SER A 76 2.55 -5.19 11.09
C SER A 76 2.52 -5.92 12.43
N LYS A 77 2.54 -5.15 13.54
CA LYS A 77 2.34 -5.65 14.91
C LYS A 77 0.96 -6.27 15.14
N LEU A 78 -0.03 -5.92 14.34
CA LEU A 78 -1.37 -6.53 14.40
C LEU A 78 -1.45 -7.86 13.64
N ALA A 79 -0.40 -8.23 12.90
CA ALA A 79 -0.41 -9.44 12.11
C ALA A 79 -0.44 -10.70 13.00
N ASN A 80 -1.27 -11.65 12.60
CA ASN A 80 -1.39 -12.97 13.22
C ASN A 80 -1.04 -14.06 12.19
N PRO A 81 -0.95 -15.34 12.58
CA PRO A 81 -0.56 -16.41 11.64
C PRO A 81 -1.43 -16.47 10.37
N LEU A 82 -2.73 -16.16 10.47
CA LEU A 82 -3.64 -16.18 9.33
C LEU A 82 -3.42 -14.99 8.40
N THR A 83 -3.32 -13.77 8.92
CA THR A 83 -3.06 -12.59 8.07
C THR A 83 -1.69 -12.69 7.41
N LYS A 84 -0.67 -13.18 8.13
CA LYS A 84 0.67 -13.44 7.57
C LYS A 84 0.64 -14.47 6.44
N LEU A 85 -0.19 -15.50 6.55
CA LEU A 85 -0.38 -16.49 5.47
C LEU A 85 -0.91 -15.80 4.20
N PHE A 86 -2.00 -15.02 4.32
CA PHE A 86 -2.58 -14.30 3.19
C PHE A 86 -1.63 -13.26 2.60
N CYS A 87 -1.00 -12.45 3.44
CA CYS A 87 -0.05 -11.43 3.03
C CYS A 87 1.16 -12.01 2.30
N LYS A 88 1.72 -13.11 2.81
CA LYS A 88 2.84 -13.80 2.16
C LYS A 88 2.44 -14.35 0.79
N GLU A 89 1.31 -15.07 0.73
CA GLU A 89 0.81 -15.64 -0.53
C GLU A 89 0.50 -14.55 -1.55
N ALA A 90 -0.17 -13.47 -1.12
CA ALA A 90 -0.45 -12.30 -1.93
C ALA A 90 0.84 -11.71 -2.52
N PHE A 91 1.86 -11.48 -1.69
CA PHE A 91 3.14 -10.92 -2.14
C PHE A 91 3.83 -11.84 -3.15
N ASP A 92 3.89 -13.15 -2.89
CA ASP A 92 4.52 -14.11 -3.79
C ASP A 92 3.82 -14.17 -5.17
N ILE A 93 2.49 -14.09 -5.20
CA ILE A 93 1.68 -14.01 -6.43
C ILE A 93 1.91 -12.69 -7.16
N LEU A 94 1.86 -11.56 -6.45
CA LEU A 94 2.04 -10.22 -7.03
C LEU A 94 3.46 -10.04 -7.58
N GLU A 95 4.48 -10.53 -6.88
CA GLU A 95 5.85 -10.54 -7.38
C GLU A 95 5.95 -11.33 -8.68
N ASN A 96 5.41 -12.55 -8.71
CA ASN A 96 5.40 -13.37 -9.92
C ASN A 96 4.63 -12.66 -11.07
N ALA A 97 3.48 -12.07 -10.77
CA ALA A 97 2.66 -11.33 -11.73
C ALA A 97 3.45 -10.16 -12.36
N ILE A 98 4.17 -9.40 -11.55
CA ILE A 98 4.90 -8.20 -11.98
C ILE A 98 6.21 -8.56 -12.67
N ILE A 99 7.02 -9.43 -12.07
CA ILE A 99 8.36 -9.76 -12.57
C ILE A 99 8.28 -10.53 -13.89
N ASN A 100 7.33 -11.46 -14.00
CA ASN A 100 7.17 -12.35 -15.15
C ASN A 100 6.08 -11.90 -16.13
N ASP A 101 5.58 -10.67 -16.00
CA ASP A 101 4.60 -10.07 -16.91
C ASP A 101 3.32 -10.93 -17.08
N LYS A 102 2.77 -11.41 -15.96
CA LYS A 102 1.53 -12.20 -15.84
C LYS A 102 0.40 -11.41 -15.18
N PRO A 103 -0.14 -10.36 -15.85
CA PRO A 103 -1.10 -9.43 -15.26
C PRO A 103 -2.40 -10.11 -14.82
N GLU A 104 -2.77 -11.25 -15.39
CA GLU A 104 -3.95 -12.04 -15.03
C GLU A 104 -3.93 -12.56 -13.58
N LEU A 105 -2.76 -12.57 -12.95
CA LEU A 105 -2.59 -12.95 -11.54
C LEU A 105 -2.79 -11.78 -10.57
N LEU A 106 -2.74 -10.53 -11.05
CA LEU A 106 -2.90 -9.33 -10.20
C LEU A 106 -4.23 -9.30 -9.44
N PRO A 107 -5.40 -9.65 -10.04
CA PRO A 107 -6.68 -9.69 -9.32
C PRO A 107 -6.66 -10.59 -8.09
N TYR A 108 -6.12 -11.80 -8.25
CA TYR A 108 -6.05 -12.76 -7.16
C TYR A 108 -5.08 -12.31 -6.07
N GLY A 109 -3.89 -11.82 -6.47
CA GLY A 109 -2.92 -11.27 -5.52
C GLY A 109 -3.45 -10.07 -4.73
N ALA A 110 -4.12 -9.12 -5.40
CA ALA A 110 -4.70 -7.94 -4.76
C ALA A 110 -5.86 -8.30 -3.81
N MET A 111 -6.69 -9.28 -4.18
CA MET A 111 -7.75 -9.81 -3.33
C MET A 111 -7.18 -10.39 -2.03
N LEU A 112 -6.16 -11.26 -2.12
CA LEU A 112 -5.51 -11.85 -0.95
C LEU A 112 -4.81 -10.79 -0.09
N SER A 113 -4.20 -9.78 -0.73
CA SER A 113 -3.66 -8.62 -0.02
C SER A 113 -4.75 -7.95 0.82
N GLY A 114 -5.90 -7.64 0.22
CA GLY A 114 -7.07 -7.05 0.89
C GLY A 114 -7.52 -7.83 2.12
N ILE A 115 -7.58 -9.16 2.03
CA ILE A 115 -7.91 -10.04 3.16
C ILE A 115 -6.84 -9.94 4.26
N GLY A 116 -5.55 -9.96 3.88
CA GLY A 116 -4.42 -9.91 4.79
C GLY A 116 -4.29 -8.56 5.51
N PHE A 117 -4.01 -7.49 4.77
CA PHE A 117 -3.80 -6.15 5.34
C PHE A 117 -5.10 -5.58 5.92
N GLY A 118 -6.26 -5.90 5.35
CA GLY A 118 -7.56 -5.47 5.87
C GLY A 118 -7.80 -5.88 7.34
N ASN A 119 -7.10 -6.91 7.80
CA ASN A 119 -7.16 -7.43 9.17
C ASN A 119 -5.86 -7.25 9.97
N SER A 120 -4.83 -6.63 9.38
CA SER A 120 -3.54 -6.40 10.04
C SER A 120 -3.04 -4.96 9.89
N SER A 121 -3.78 -4.09 9.21
CA SER A 121 -3.36 -2.73 8.83
C SER A 121 -2.06 -2.73 8.01
N THR A 122 -1.51 -1.54 7.77
CA THR A 122 -0.21 -1.32 7.14
C THR A 122 0.67 -0.49 8.09
N THR A 123 1.84 -0.06 7.64
CA THR A 123 2.93 0.40 8.52
C THR A 123 3.51 1.74 8.05
N LEU A 124 4.77 2.03 8.42
CA LEU A 124 5.45 3.29 8.10
C LEU A 124 5.42 3.65 6.60
N GLY A 125 5.47 2.66 5.69
CA GLY A 125 5.45 2.91 4.25
C GLY A 125 4.18 3.66 3.81
N HIS A 126 3.01 3.21 4.27
CA HIS A 126 1.75 3.89 4.01
C HIS A 126 1.68 5.27 4.67
N ALA A 127 2.17 5.42 5.90
CA ALA A 127 2.19 6.72 6.59
C ALA A 127 3.03 7.76 5.82
N LEU A 128 4.22 7.39 5.38
CA LEU A 128 5.11 8.24 4.58
C LEU A 128 4.47 8.64 3.24
N SER A 129 3.66 7.76 2.64
CA SER A 129 3.07 8.00 1.32
C SER A 129 2.06 9.16 1.28
N TYR A 130 1.49 9.55 2.43
CA TYR A 130 0.43 10.56 2.47
C TYR A 130 0.90 11.95 2.06
N VAL A 131 2.12 12.35 2.43
CA VAL A 131 2.62 13.70 2.07
C VAL A 131 2.79 13.85 0.55
N PHE A 132 3.27 12.82 -0.13
CA PHE A 132 3.35 12.79 -1.60
C PHE A 132 1.96 12.73 -2.25
N SER A 133 1.07 11.91 -1.69
CA SER A 133 -0.31 11.78 -2.19
C SER A 133 -1.10 13.08 -2.07
N ASN A 134 -0.87 13.86 -1.00
CA ASN A 134 -1.48 15.17 -0.80
C ASN A 134 -0.99 16.21 -1.81
N GLU A 135 0.21 16.05 -2.36
CA GLU A 135 0.74 16.87 -3.46
C GLU A 135 0.30 16.38 -4.86
N GLY A 136 -0.56 15.35 -4.92
CA GLY A 136 -1.15 14.83 -6.16
C GLY A 136 -0.40 13.65 -6.79
N VAL A 137 0.62 13.10 -6.11
CA VAL A 137 1.29 11.88 -6.58
C VAL A 137 0.33 10.69 -6.42
N PRO A 138 0.13 9.85 -7.46
CA PRO A 138 -0.66 8.63 -7.34
C PRO A 138 -0.21 7.74 -6.17
N HIS A 139 -1.16 7.12 -5.46
CA HIS A 139 -0.87 6.44 -4.19
C HIS A 139 0.16 5.30 -4.32
N GLY A 140 -0.03 4.38 -5.27
CA GLY A 140 0.93 3.31 -5.53
C GLY A 140 2.32 3.81 -5.93
N TYR A 141 2.39 4.93 -6.66
CA TYR A 141 3.65 5.57 -6.99
C TYR A 141 4.32 6.13 -5.73
N SER A 142 3.58 6.83 -4.86
CA SER A 142 4.11 7.26 -3.56
C SER A 142 4.67 6.07 -2.75
N LEU A 143 3.93 4.95 -2.71
CA LEU A 143 4.34 3.73 -1.99
C LEU A 143 5.62 3.09 -2.53
N SER A 144 5.94 3.25 -3.82
CA SER A 144 7.14 2.63 -4.42
C SER A 144 8.43 2.94 -3.64
N SER A 145 8.72 4.23 -3.41
CA SER A 145 9.88 4.65 -2.62
C SER A 145 9.60 4.61 -1.12
N CYS A 146 8.38 4.96 -0.69
CA CYS A 146 8.04 5.03 0.74
C CYS A 146 8.13 3.65 1.41
N THR A 147 7.49 2.64 0.84
CA THR A 147 7.52 1.26 1.39
C THR A 147 8.90 0.65 1.22
N THR A 148 9.65 0.96 0.15
CA THR A 148 11.05 0.51 0.01
C THR A 148 11.92 1.03 1.17
N VAL A 149 11.82 2.31 1.51
CA VAL A 149 12.59 2.90 2.62
C VAL A 149 12.09 2.40 3.97
N ALA A 150 10.77 2.27 4.16
CA ALA A 150 10.20 1.71 5.38
C ALA A 150 10.66 0.26 5.62
N HIS A 151 10.71 -0.58 4.57
CA HIS A 151 11.22 -1.95 4.65
C HIS A 151 12.68 -1.99 5.07
N LYS A 152 13.50 -1.06 4.55
CA LYS A 152 14.89 -0.92 4.99
C LYS A 152 14.99 -0.52 6.46
N PHE A 153 14.21 0.47 6.90
CA PHE A 153 14.16 0.90 8.29
C PHE A 153 13.74 -0.25 9.22
N ASN A 154 12.73 -1.02 8.83
CA ASN A 154 12.16 -2.12 9.60
C ASN A 154 12.98 -3.42 9.56
N ASN A 155 14.07 -3.50 8.78
CA ASN A 155 14.77 -4.75 8.45
C ASN A 155 13.83 -5.83 7.90
N SER A 156 12.86 -5.44 7.08
CA SER A 156 11.88 -6.35 6.49
C SER A 156 12.54 -7.36 5.55
N GLN A 157 12.08 -8.61 5.61
CA GLN A 157 12.47 -9.65 4.66
C GLN A 157 12.03 -9.35 3.21
N TYR A 158 11.08 -8.42 3.02
CA TYR A 158 10.57 -8.06 1.69
C TYR A 158 11.37 -6.94 1.02
N TYR A 159 12.34 -6.31 1.71
CA TYR A 159 13.06 -5.13 1.19
C TYR A 159 13.61 -5.32 -0.23
N GLU A 160 14.45 -6.34 -0.45
CA GLU A 160 15.09 -6.58 -1.75
C GLU A 160 14.08 -6.98 -2.84
N ARG A 161 13.07 -7.77 -2.47
CA ARG A 161 12.02 -8.24 -3.39
C ARG A 161 11.12 -7.10 -3.84
N PHE A 162 10.69 -6.27 -2.90
CA PHE A 162 9.85 -5.10 -3.18
C PHE A 162 10.60 -4.02 -3.97
N LYS A 163 11.90 -3.80 -3.68
CA LYS A 163 12.74 -2.92 -4.49
C LYS A 163 12.81 -3.37 -5.95
N LYS A 164 13.01 -4.68 -6.20
CA LYS A 164 13.00 -5.26 -7.56
C LYS A 164 11.67 -5.07 -8.28
N ILE A 165 10.55 -5.24 -7.58
CA ILE A 165 9.20 -4.95 -8.11
C ILE A 165 9.13 -3.49 -8.56
N CYS A 166 9.51 -2.55 -7.71
CA CYS A 166 9.44 -1.12 -8.01
C CYS A 166 10.33 -0.73 -9.21
N GLN A 167 11.53 -1.33 -9.31
CA GLN A 167 12.43 -1.16 -10.46
C GLN A 167 11.83 -1.71 -11.76
N LYS A 168 11.21 -2.91 -11.72
CA LYS A 168 10.49 -3.49 -12.86
C LYS A 168 9.34 -2.59 -13.34
N LEU A 169 8.63 -1.94 -12.41
CA LEU A 169 7.52 -1.02 -12.70
C LEU A 169 7.97 0.39 -13.16
N LYS A 170 9.29 0.68 -13.10
CA LYS A 170 9.91 1.92 -13.59
C LYS A 170 9.28 3.18 -12.99
N PHE A 171 9.19 3.23 -11.67
CA PHE A 171 8.81 4.46 -10.97
C PHE A 171 9.96 5.46 -10.99
N GLU A 172 9.62 6.73 -11.16
CA GLU A 172 10.58 7.82 -11.17
C GLU A 172 10.93 8.23 -9.72
N PRO A 173 11.98 9.01 -9.49
CA PRO A 173 12.26 9.54 -8.16
C PRO A 173 11.13 10.47 -7.66
N LEU A 174 10.79 10.34 -6.39
CA LEU A 174 9.81 11.22 -5.75
C LEU A 174 10.45 12.56 -5.37
N SER A 175 9.68 13.62 -5.48
CA SER A 175 10.01 14.95 -4.96
C SER A 175 8.91 15.43 -4.02
N LEU A 176 9.28 16.23 -3.03
CA LEU A 176 8.34 16.85 -2.11
C LEU A 176 8.53 18.37 -2.13
N LYS A 177 7.44 19.14 -2.25
CA LYS A 177 7.52 20.61 -2.29
C LYS A 177 7.66 21.21 -0.90
N GLN A 178 7.02 20.61 0.10
CA GLN A 178 7.10 21.07 1.49
C GLN A 178 8.41 20.65 2.17
N PRO A 179 8.92 21.43 3.14
CA PRO A 179 10.09 21.04 3.94
C PRO A 179 9.88 19.71 4.67
N LEU A 180 10.94 18.89 4.78
CA LEU A 180 10.85 17.54 5.36
C LEU A 180 10.37 17.53 6.82
N ASP A 181 10.76 18.55 7.61
CA ASP A 181 10.31 18.66 9.01
C ASP A 181 8.80 18.90 9.11
N GLN A 182 8.26 19.77 8.25
CA GLN A 182 6.81 20.03 8.17
C GLN A 182 6.06 18.81 7.64
N ALA A 183 6.66 18.08 6.70
CA ALA A 183 6.12 16.82 6.22
C ALA A 183 6.03 15.77 7.33
N ALA A 184 7.05 15.69 8.18
CA ALA A 184 7.03 14.81 9.34
C ALA A 184 5.92 15.20 10.33
N ASP A 185 5.66 16.50 10.54
CA ASP A 185 4.53 16.96 11.38
C ASP A 185 3.15 16.57 10.81
N VAL A 186 3.03 16.42 9.49
CA VAL A 186 1.79 15.91 8.86
C VAL A 186 1.62 14.41 9.08
N ILE A 187 2.71 13.65 9.18
CA ILE A 187 2.70 12.18 9.30
C ILE A 187 2.60 11.73 10.76
N MET A 188 3.25 12.41 11.71
CA MET A 188 3.28 12.04 13.12
C MET A 188 1.90 11.77 13.78
N PRO A 189 0.82 12.47 13.42
CA PRO A 189 -0.52 12.18 13.94
C PRO A 189 -1.11 10.84 13.48
N ASP A 190 -0.52 10.17 12.48
CA ASP A 190 -1.01 8.92 11.91
C ASP A 190 -0.68 7.69 12.77
N ARG A 191 -1.31 7.65 13.95
CA ARG A 191 -1.16 6.54 14.90
C ARG A 191 -1.61 5.20 14.34
N GLY A 192 -2.57 5.19 13.43
CA GLY A 192 -3.09 3.98 12.80
C GLY A 192 -2.04 3.18 12.03
N HIS A 193 -0.99 3.82 11.49
CA HIS A 193 0.10 3.13 10.82
C HIS A 193 1.36 3.08 11.69
N LEU A 194 1.67 4.16 12.41
CA LEU A 194 2.89 4.27 13.21
C LEU A 194 2.88 3.34 14.43
N ASP A 195 1.73 3.15 15.10
CA ASP A 195 1.64 2.22 16.24
C ASP A 195 1.73 0.76 15.81
N ASN A 196 1.33 0.47 14.57
CA ASN A 196 1.36 -0.86 13.98
C ASN A 196 2.72 -1.22 13.38
N ASN A 197 3.61 -0.24 13.19
CA ASN A 197 4.94 -0.48 12.65
C ASN A 197 5.78 -1.36 13.60
N PRO A 198 6.54 -2.37 13.10
CA PRO A 198 7.28 -3.31 13.95
C PRO A 198 8.34 -2.63 14.83
N ILE A 199 8.97 -1.58 14.33
CA ILE A 199 9.93 -0.74 15.07
C ILE A 199 9.23 0.56 15.47
N GLU A 200 9.51 1.09 16.66
CA GLU A 200 8.99 2.41 17.06
C GLU A 200 9.55 3.51 16.14
N VAL A 201 8.68 4.44 15.72
CA VAL A 201 9.04 5.51 14.78
C VAL A 201 8.97 6.86 15.46
N THR A 202 10.09 7.60 15.48
CA THR A 202 10.13 8.98 15.95
C THR A 202 9.98 9.99 14.80
N LYS A 203 9.70 11.26 15.11
CA LYS A 203 9.69 12.34 14.10
C LYS A 203 11.03 12.41 13.35
N GLN A 204 12.15 12.22 14.04
CA GLN A 204 13.47 12.26 13.44
C GLN A 204 13.68 11.11 12.44
N ASP A 205 13.14 9.92 12.73
CA ASP A 205 13.17 8.79 11.81
C ASP A 205 12.35 9.08 10.55
N ILE A 206 11.18 9.71 10.68
CA ILE A 206 10.36 10.15 9.54
C ILE A 206 11.13 11.12 8.67
N VAL A 207 11.75 12.16 9.25
CA VAL A 207 12.56 13.13 8.48
C VAL A 207 13.68 12.42 7.73
N LYS A 208 14.39 11.49 8.38
CA LYS A 208 15.45 10.70 7.75
C LYS A 208 14.92 9.80 6.64
N CYS A 209 13.76 9.17 6.81
CA CYS A 209 13.13 8.36 5.77
C CYS A 209 12.74 9.23 4.57
N LEU A 210 12.17 10.41 4.80
CA LEU A 210 11.82 11.35 3.73
C LEU A 210 13.06 11.86 2.98
N ASP A 211 14.16 12.12 3.70
CA ASP A 211 15.47 12.46 3.11
C ASP A 211 15.98 11.34 2.20
N ASP A 212 15.95 10.08 2.69
CA ASP A 212 16.33 8.90 1.90
C ASP A 212 15.45 8.75 0.64
N ILE A 213 14.16 9.05 0.73
CA ILE A 213 13.21 8.97 -0.40
C ILE A 213 13.53 10.03 -1.48
N VAL A 214 13.70 11.29 -1.08
CA VAL A 214 13.78 12.42 -2.04
C VAL A 214 15.20 12.71 -2.53
N ILE A 215 16.23 12.43 -1.72
CA ILE A 215 17.63 12.76 -2.07
C ILE A 215 18.39 11.54 -2.56
N LYS A 216 18.25 10.39 -1.88
CA LYS A 216 19.10 9.21 -2.16
C LYS A 216 18.54 8.29 -3.25
N ASN A 217 17.32 8.55 -3.70
CA ASN A 217 16.60 7.75 -4.70
C ASN A 217 16.68 6.24 -4.40
N PRO A 218 15.82 5.70 -3.52
CA PRO A 218 15.96 4.33 -3.01
C PRO A 218 15.80 3.24 -4.09
N LEU A 219 15.26 3.61 -5.26
CA LEU A 219 15.05 2.73 -6.40
C LEU A 219 16.23 2.70 -7.37
N ALA A 220 17.23 3.57 -7.19
CA ALA A 220 18.50 3.55 -7.93
C ALA A 220 19.33 2.28 -7.64
#